data_AF-A0A4S4NJT1-F1
#
_entry.id   AF-A0A4S4NJT1-F1
#
_cell.length_a   1.000
_cell.length_b   1.000
_cell.length_c   1.000
_cell.angle_alpha   90.00
_cell.angle_beta   90.00
_cell.angle_gamma   90.00
#
_symmetry.space_group_name_H-M   'P 1'
#
loop_
_entity.id
_entity.type
_entity.pdbx_description
1 polymer ?
#
loop_
_entity_poly.entity_id
_entity_poly.type
_entity_poly.pdbx_seq_one_letter_code
_entity_poly.pdbx_strand_id
1 'polypeptide(L)'
;MQTIEGLLLDPDGRPIADATLSIVSATAPVPDIAMMTDRGGRFFLDEMPEGRFRLRVTPPGGGGRTVEFTVPRPDGRLRLQLDR
;
A
#
# COMPACT_ATOMS: atom_id res chain seq x y z
N MET A 1 7.82 -9.08 -6.25
CA MET A 1 7.17 -8.50 -5.06
C MET A 1 7.78 -7.15 -4.78
N GLN A 2 6.99 -6.20 -4.29
CA GLN A 2 7.41 -4.82 -3.99
C GLN A 2 6.92 -4.40 -2.62
N THR A 3 7.62 -3.45 -2.01
CA THR A 3 7.18 -2.80 -0.78
C THR A 3 6.55 -1.45 -1.13
N ILE A 4 5.38 -1.18 -0.57
CA ILE A 4 4.68 0.10 -0.69
C ILE A 4 4.74 0.81 0.66
N GLU A 5 5.43 1.94 0.72
CA GLU A 5 5.36 2.85 1.86
C GLU A 5 4.30 3.93 1.58
N GLY A 6 3.58 4.34 2.62
CA GLY A 6 2.61 5.41 2.51
C GLY A 6 2.43 6.20 3.80
N LEU A 7 1.77 7.35 3.65
CA LEU A 7 1.44 8.28 4.71
C LEU A 7 -0.07 8.55 4.66
N LEU A 8 -0.76 8.29 5.77
CA LEU A 8 -2.17 8.56 5.93
C LEU A 8 -2.38 9.92 6.61
N LEU A 9 -3.02 10.83 5.88
CA LEU A 9 -3.34 12.18 6.35
C LEU A 9 -4.86 12.42 6.35
N ASP A 10 -5.32 13.26 7.26
CA ASP A 10 -6.67 13.83 7.27
C ASP A 10 -6.81 14.96 6.22
N PRO A 11 -8.02 15.51 6.00
CA PRO A 11 -8.23 16.61 5.05
C PRO A 11 -7.47 17.90 5.37
N ASP A 12 -7.07 18.10 6.63
CA ASP A 12 -6.27 19.25 7.07
C ASP A 12 -4.75 18.98 6.95
N GLY A 13 -4.37 17.79 6.43
CA GLY A 13 -2.98 17.37 6.26
C GLY A 13 -2.34 16.83 7.54
N ARG A 14 -3.11 16.54 8.60
CA ARG A 14 -2.57 15.96 9.83
C ARG A 14 -2.46 14.43 9.72
N PRO A 15 -1.40 13.81 10.23
CA PRO A 15 -1.25 12.37 10.19
C PRO A 15 -2.33 11.67 11.04
N ILE A 16 -2.89 10.58 10.51
CA ILE A 16 -3.85 9.74 11.22
C ILE A 16 -3.11 8.53 11.78
N ALA A 17 -2.95 8.48 13.10
CA ALA A 17 -2.41 7.32 13.80
C ALA A 17 -3.47 6.24 14.06
N ASP A 18 -3.02 5.01 14.32
CA ASP A 18 -3.84 3.88 14.76
C ASP A 18 -5.01 3.52 13.82
N ALA A 19 -4.97 3.96 12.56
CA ALA A 19 -5.93 3.55 11.55
C ALA A 19 -5.63 2.13 11.08
N THR A 20 -6.66 1.29 10.96
CA THR A 20 -6.55 -0.05 10.37
C THR A 20 -6.66 0.02 8.85
N LEU A 21 -5.74 -0.62 8.16
CA LEU A 21 -5.72 -0.76 6.71
C LEU A 21 -5.89 -2.23 6.36
N SER A 22 -6.81 -2.56 5.46
CA SER A 22 -6.99 -3.91 4.97
C SER A 22 -7.23 -3.98 3.47
N ILE A 23 -6.67 -4.99 2.80
CA ILE A 23 -6.96 -5.23 1.39
C ILE A 23 -8.31 -5.92 1.29
N VAL A 24 -9.26 -5.28 0.60
CA VAL A 24 -10.62 -5.83 0.42
C VAL A 24 -10.84 -6.44 -0.96
N SER A 25 -9.94 -6.20 -1.90
CA SER A 25 -9.84 -6.95 -3.15
C SER A 25 -8.53 -6.67 -3.86
N ALA A 26 -8.09 -7.63 -4.67
CA ALA A 26 -6.92 -7.50 -5.53
C ALA A 26 -7.13 -8.22 -6.86
N THR A 27 -6.45 -7.79 -7.92
CA THR A 27 -6.38 -8.54 -9.18
C THR A 27 -5.37 -9.69 -9.15
N ALA A 28 -4.52 -9.74 -8.12
CA ALA A 28 -3.53 -10.77 -7.88
C ALA A 28 -3.74 -11.36 -6.47
N PRO A 29 -3.39 -12.64 -6.24
CA PRO A 29 -3.47 -13.22 -4.90
C PRO A 29 -2.54 -12.46 -3.95
N VAL A 30 -3.10 -12.03 -2.82
CA VAL A 30 -2.36 -11.49 -1.68
C VAL A 30 -2.88 -12.13 -0.41
N PRO A 31 -2.04 -12.31 0.62
CA PRO A 31 -2.51 -12.70 1.94
C PRO A 31 -3.52 -11.66 2.47
N ASP A 32 -4.29 -12.03 3.48
CA ASP A 32 -5.09 -11.07 4.23
C ASP A 32 -4.14 -10.11 4.97
N ILE A 33 -3.87 -8.96 4.34
CA ILE A 33 -3.05 -7.91 4.93
C ILE A 33 -3.96 -7.02 5.76
N ALA A 34 -3.75 -7.02 7.07
CA ALA A 34 -4.30 -6.07 8.01
C ALA A 34 -3.15 -5.39 8.73
N MET A 35 -3.06 -4.07 8.64
CA MET A 35 -2.01 -3.32 9.32
C MET A 35 -2.53 -2.05 9.98
N MET A 36 -1.70 -1.46 10.84
CA MET A 36 -2.05 -0.25 11.56
C MET A 36 -1.02 0.84 11.29
N THR A 37 -1.47 2.08 11.05
CA THR A 37 -0.57 3.23 10.91
C THR A 37 0.12 3.56 12.22
N ASP A 38 1.38 3.97 12.15
CA ASP A 38 2.13 4.46 13.31
C ASP A 38 1.64 5.84 13.80
N ARG A 39 2.28 6.38 14.86
CA ARG A 39 1.96 7.71 15.41
C ARG A 39 2.14 8.86 14.41
N GLY A 40 2.96 8.67 13.39
CA GLY A 40 3.18 9.62 12.31
C GLY A 40 2.27 9.36 11.10
N GLY A 41 1.30 8.45 11.19
CA GLY A 41 0.42 8.07 10.09
C GLY A 41 1.08 7.22 9.02
N ARG A 42 2.30 6.71 9.24
CA ARG A 42 3.02 5.91 8.25
C ARG A 42 2.58 4.46 8.26
N PHE A 43 2.64 3.83 7.09
CA PHE A 43 2.36 2.41 6.91
C PHE A 43 3.25 1.81 5.80
N PHE A 44 3.39 0.49 5.81
CA PHE A 44 4.22 -0.28 4.89
C PHE A 44 3.56 -1.61 4.51
N LEU A 45 3.27 -1.80 3.23
CA LEU A 45 2.76 -3.07 2.69
C LEU A 45 3.92 -3.80 2.03
N ASP A 46 4.34 -4.92 2.58
CA ASP A 46 5.38 -5.77 2.03
C ASP A 46 4.82 -6.84 1.09
N GLU A 47 5.74 -7.45 0.34
CA GLU A 47 5.46 -8.58 -0.55
C GLU A 47 4.33 -8.37 -1.58
N MET A 48 4.07 -7.13 -1.98
CA MET A 48 2.97 -6.81 -2.88
C MET A 48 3.29 -7.28 -4.31
N PRO A 49 2.46 -8.14 -4.92
CA PRO A 49 2.60 -8.49 -6.33
C PRO A 49 2.17 -7.34 -7.22
N GLU A 50 2.57 -7.39 -8.48
CA GLU A 50 2.01 -6.51 -9.51
C GLU A 50 0.49 -6.69 -9.57
N GLY A 51 -0.25 -5.59 -9.61
CA GLY A 51 -1.69 -5.62 -9.76
C GLY A 51 -2.40 -4.36 -9.30
N ARG A 52 -3.73 -4.41 -9.36
CA ARG A 52 -4.62 -3.40 -8.80
C ARG A 52 -5.21 -3.89 -7.48
N PHE A 53 -5.24 -3.00 -6.50
CA PHE A 53 -5.64 -3.29 -5.13
C PHE A 53 -6.66 -2.26 -4.66
N ARG A 54 -7.65 -2.73 -3.88
CA ARG A 54 -8.56 -1.86 -3.11
C ARG A 54 -8.22 -2.00 -1.63
N LEU A 55 -7.82 -0.89 -1.04
CA LEU A 55 -7.43 -0.78 0.37
C LEU A 55 -8.54 -0.09 1.14
N ARG A 56 -9.08 -0.74 2.15
CA ARG A 56 -10.00 -0.12 3.11
C ARG A 56 -9.20 0.43 4.27
N VAL A 57 -9.32 1.73 4.50
CA VAL A 57 -8.69 2.46 5.61
C VAL A 57 -9.78 2.82 6.61
N THR A 58 -9.62 2.42 7.87
CA THR A 58 -10.56 2.68 8.96
C THR A 58 -9.84 3.42 10.08
N PRO A 59 -10.08 4.74 10.23
CA PRO A 59 -9.58 5.51 11.37
C PRO A 59 -10.12 4.98 12.72
N PRO A 60 -9.49 5.30 13.85
CA PRO A 60 -9.98 4.91 15.19
C PRO A 60 -11.42 5.35 15.48
N GLY A 61 -11.85 6.49 14.91
CA GLY A 61 -13.23 7.00 15.03
C GLY A 61 -14.25 6.32 14.10
N GLY A 62 -13.84 5.33 13.31
CA GLY A 62 -14.67 4.68 12.30
C GLY A 62 -14.77 5.47 10.99
N GLY A 63 -15.83 5.22 10.21
CA GLY A 63 -16.05 5.92 8.94
C GLY A 63 -15.08 5.51 7.83
N GLY A 64 -14.72 4.23 7.77
CA GLY A 64 -13.69 3.74 6.86
C GLY A 64 -13.98 4.02 5.38
N ARG A 65 -12.91 4.26 4.62
CA ARG A 65 -12.94 4.60 3.19
C ARG A 65 -12.14 3.59 2.40
N THR A 66 -12.55 3.36 1.15
CA THR A 66 -11.82 2.52 0.21
C THR A 66 -11.07 3.38 -0.78
N VAL A 67 -9.79 3.09 -0.96
CA VAL A 67 -8.92 3.70 -1.96
C VAL A 67 -8.37 2.63 -2.90
N GLU A 68 -8.16 2.99 -4.16
CA GLU A 68 -7.57 2.08 -5.15
C GLU A 68 -6.13 2.50 -5.45
N PHE A 69 -5.24 1.52 -5.60
CA PHE A 69 -3.87 1.77 -6.02
C PHE A 69 -3.36 0.65 -6.93
N THR A 70 -2.33 0.96 -7.73
CA THR A 70 -1.70 0.01 -8.64
C THR A 70 -0.25 -0.19 -8.25
N VAL A 71 0.16 -1.45 -8.15
CA VAL A 71 1.56 -1.86 -8.01
C VAL A 71 2.06 -2.18 -9.42
N PRO A 72 2.96 -1.35 -10.01
CA PRO A 72 3.45 -1.56 -11.37
C PRO A 72 4.33 -2.81 -11.45
N ARG A 73 4.65 -3.29 -12.65
CA ARG A 73 5.75 -4.26 -12.80
C ARG A 73 7.04 -3.59 -12.35
N PRO A 74 7.93 -4.30 -11.62
CA PRO A 74 9.31 -3.87 -11.51
C PRO A 74 9.83 -3.71 -12.94
N ASP A 75 10.26 -2.52 -13.30
CA ASP A 75 10.71 -2.19 -14.64
C ASP A 75 11.88 -3.13 -14.97
N GLY A 76 11.62 -4.16 -15.76
CA GLY A 76 12.57 -5.26 -16.01
C GLY A 76 13.73 -4.84 -16.91
N ARG A 77 14.53 -3.85 -16.51
CA ARG A 77 15.69 -3.38 -17.27
C ARG A 77 16.97 -4.02 -16.77
N LEU A 78 17.31 -5.16 -17.37
CA LEU A 78 18.68 -5.64 -17.43
C LEU A 78 19.29 -5.14 -18.76
N ARG A 79 20.24 -4.20 -18.68
CA ARG A 79 21.12 -3.87 -19.82
C ARG A 79 22.40 -4.67 -19.68
N LEU A 80 22.59 -5.64 -20.58
CA LEU A 80 23.87 -6.32 -20.79
C LEU A 80 24.51 -5.74 -22.04
N GLN A 81 25.72 -5.21 -21.91
CA GLN A 81 26.60 -4.92 -23.03
C GLN A 81 27.80 -5.87 -22.92
N LEU A 82 28.00 -6.69 -23.95
CA LEU A 82 29.19 -7.50 -24.12
C LEU A 82 30.15 -6.70 -24.99
N ASP A 83 31.20 -6.15 -24.38
CA ASP A 83 32.33 -5.63 -25.14
C ASP A 83 33.18 -6.81 -25.63
N ARG A 84 33.60 -6.73 -26.90
CA ARG A 84 34.51 -7.70 -27.52
C ARG A 84 35.94 -7.51 -27.05
#